data_AF-A0A3N5GBU4-F1
#
_entry.id   AF-A0A3N5GBU4-F1
#
_cell.length_a   1.000
_cell.length_b   1.000
_cell.length_c   1.000
_cell.angle_alpha   90.00
_cell.angle_beta   90.00
_cell.angle_gamma   90.00
#
_symmetry.space_group_name_H-M   'P 1'
#
loop_
_entity.id
_entity.type
_entity.pdbx_description
1 polymer ?
#
loop_
_entity_poly.entity_id
_entity_poly.type
_entity_poly.pdbx_seq_one_letter_code
_entity_poly.pdbx_strand_id
1 'polypeptide(L)' 'TMWIENGAPVAPIEPMRFDDSLYRVLGAQLLGLTDRARRMPETDTWDGREPGGIRAPAALVGALRFTL' A
#
# COMPACT_ATOMS: atom_id res chain seq x y z
N THR A 1 -3.85 -9.04 4.83
CA THR A 1 -3.54 -9.03 3.38
C THR A 1 -4.22 -10.21 2.71
N MET A 2 -4.40 -10.22 1.39
CA MET A 2 -5.04 -11.32 0.65
C MET A 2 -4.08 -11.86 -0.42
N TRP A 3 -4.06 -13.17 -0.62
CA TRP A 3 -3.41 -13.83 -1.75
C TRP A 3 -4.28 -13.70 -2.99
N ILE A 4 -3.65 -13.32 -4.12
CA ILE A 4 -4.33 -13.10 -5.41
C ILE A 4 -3.78 -14.11 -6.42
N GLU A 5 -4.66 -14.86 -7.06
CA GLU A 5 -4.33 -15.76 -8.18
C GLU A 5 -5.19 -15.41 -9.39
N ASN A 6 -4.56 -15.28 -10.56
CA ASN A 6 -5.26 -14.94 -11.81
C ASN A 6 -6.17 -13.71 -11.70
N GLY A 7 -5.78 -12.73 -10.88
CA GLY A 7 -6.55 -11.50 -10.65
C GLY A 7 -7.70 -11.62 -9.65
N ALA A 8 -7.89 -12.77 -9.00
CA ALA A 8 -8.94 -12.98 -7.98
C ALA A 8 -8.33 -13.26 -6.59
N PRO A 9 -8.90 -12.70 -5.51
CA PRO A 9 -8.49 -13.06 -4.15
C PRO A 9 -8.94 -14.48 -3.80
N VAL A 10 -8.02 -15.32 -3.33
CA VAL A 10 -8.30 -16.74 -3.06
C VAL A 10 -8.20 -17.12 -1.57
N ALA A 11 -7.37 -16.43 -0.79
CA ALA A 11 -7.21 -16.71 0.64
C ALA A 11 -6.62 -15.50 1.40
N PRO A 12 -6.94 -15.34 2.69
CA PRO A 12 -6.20 -14.43 3.55
C PRO A 12 -4.78 -14.97 3.80
N ILE A 13 -3.83 -14.06 4.04
CA ILE A 13 -2.48 -14.41 4.49
C ILE A 13 -2.20 -13.76 5.84
N GLU A 14 -1.29 -14.37 6.59
CA GLU A 14 -0.83 -13.86 7.88
C GLU A 14 -0.27 -12.43 7.75
N PRO A 15 -0.38 -11.60 8.82
CA PRO A 15 0.24 -10.29 8.84
C PRO A 15 1.75 -10.39 8.61
N MET A 16 2.27 -9.60 7.67
CA MET A 16 3.69 -9.57 7.33
C MET A 16 4.21 -8.14 7.43
N ARG A 17 5.48 -8.00 7.82
CA ARG A 17 6.19 -6.72 7.76
C ARG A 17 6.89 -6.59 6.41
N PHE A 18 6.82 -5.41 5.84
CA PHE A 18 7.65 -5.03 4.70
C PHE A 18 8.65 -3.96 5.15
N ASP A 19 9.86 -4.07 4.64
CA ASP A 19 10.92 -3.09 4.84
C ASP A 19 11.60 -2.88 3.48
N ASP A 20 11.21 -1.80 2.81
CA ASP A 20 11.74 -1.44 1.52
C ASP A 20 11.86 0.07 1.39
N SER A 21 12.72 0.51 0.47
CA SER A 21 12.91 1.91 0.17
C SER A 21 11.76 2.45 -0.69
N LEU A 22 11.17 3.58 -0.28
CA LEU A 22 10.18 4.27 -1.10
C LEU A 22 10.70 4.64 -2.50
N TYR A 23 12.00 4.94 -2.64
CA TYR A 23 12.61 5.21 -3.94
C TYR A 23 12.57 4.00 -4.87
N ARG A 24 12.70 2.79 -4.31
CA ARG A 24 12.61 1.55 -5.08
C ARG A 24 11.16 1.24 -5.42
N VAL A 25 10.26 1.34 -4.43
CA VAL A 25 8.83 1.02 -4.57
C VAL A 25 8.13 1.95 -5.55
N LEU A 26 8.36 3.26 -5.45
CA LEU A 26 7.76 4.29 -6.31
C LEU A 26 8.60 4.57 -7.58
N GLY A 27 9.79 4.00 -7.67
CA GLY A 27 10.66 4.07 -8.84
C GLY A 27 10.63 2.76 -9.62
N ALA A 28 11.74 2.03 -9.58
CA ALA A 28 11.97 0.86 -10.44
C ALA A 28 11.00 -0.31 -10.23
N GLN A 29 10.27 -0.38 -9.12
CA GLN A 29 9.28 -1.43 -8.87
C GLN A 29 7.84 -0.98 -9.16
N LEU A 30 7.60 0.28 -9.49
CA LEU A 30 6.25 0.76 -9.79
C LEU A 30 5.84 0.32 -11.20
N LEU A 31 4.86 -0.59 -11.28
CA LEU A 31 4.34 -1.10 -12.55
C LEU A 31 3.16 -0.28 -13.07
N GLY A 32 2.40 0.34 -12.17
CA GLY A 32 1.27 1.17 -12.56
C GLY A 32 0.51 1.76 -11.38
N LEU A 33 -0.32 2.75 -11.69
CA LEU A 33 -1.25 3.38 -10.76
C LEU A 33 -2.68 3.20 -11.29
N THR A 34 -3.64 3.08 -10.37
CA THR A 34 -5.06 3.14 -10.75
C THR A 34 -5.43 4.54 -11.22
N ASP A 35 -6.44 4.62 -12.07
CA ASP A 35 -7.00 5.87 -12.62
C ASP A 35 -7.72 6.75 -11.56
N ARG A 36 -8.08 6.17 -10.42
CA ARG A 36 -8.79 6.85 -9.33
C ARG A 36 -7.98 6.90 -8.05
N ALA A 37 -7.86 8.10 -7.49
CA ALA A 37 -7.37 8.32 -6.14
C ALA A 37 -8.49 8.17 -5.11
N ARG A 38 -8.22 7.45 -4.02
CA ARG A 38 -9.11 7.32 -2.88
C ARG A 38 -8.62 8.22 -1.74
N ARG A 39 -9.54 8.78 -0.97
CA ARG A 39 -9.23 9.57 0.22
C ARG A 39 -9.26 8.65 1.45
N MET A 40 -8.19 8.67 2.21
CA MET A 40 -8.04 8.01 3.50
C MET A 40 -8.13 9.11 4.57
N PRO A 41 -9.15 9.09 5.44
CA PRO A 41 -9.27 10.09 6.50
C PRO A 41 -8.12 9.94 7.49
N GLU A 42 -7.75 11.04 8.14
CA GLU A 42 -6.83 10.99 9.28
C GLU A 42 -7.49 10.24 10.44
N THR A 43 -6.78 9.27 11.00
CA THR A 43 -7.26 8.45 12.12
C THR A 43 -6.30 8.43 13.30
N ASP A 44 -5.14 9.09 13.19
CA ASP A 44 -4.16 9.14 14.26
C ASP A 44 -4.69 9.92 15.47
N THR A 45 -4.35 9.42 16.65
CA THR A 45 -4.81 9.94 17.94
C THR A 45 -3.72 10.65 18.72
N TRP A 46 -2.48 10.65 18.20
CA TRP A 46 -1.31 11.29 18.78
C TRP A 46 -0.99 12.60 18.03
N ASP A 47 -0.48 13.61 18.72
CA ASP A 47 -0.18 14.98 18.23
C ASP A 47 -1.34 15.91 17.81
N GLY A 48 -2.60 15.48 18.00
CA GLY A 48 -3.77 16.36 17.88
C GLY A 48 -4.40 16.34 16.49
N ARG A 49 -5.72 16.62 16.44
CA ARG A 49 -6.54 16.58 15.21
C ARG A 49 -6.07 17.63 14.21
N GLU A 50 -5.15 17.26 13.34
CA GLU A 50 -4.98 17.94 12.07
C GLU A 50 -6.18 17.61 11.17
N PRO A 51 -6.75 18.56 10.41
CA PRO A 51 -7.67 18.25 9.31
C PRO A 51 -6.87 17.64 8.14
N GLY A 52 -6.19 16.53 8.41
CA GLY A 52 -5.31 15.81 7.51
C GLY A 52 -6.00 14.68 6.76
N GLY A 53 -5.19 13.84 6.12
CA GLY A 53 -5.62 12.65 5.39
C GLY A 53 -4.94 12.52 4.04
N ILE A 54 -4.75 11.27 3.60
CA ILE A 54 -4.04 10.94 2.38
C ILE A 54 -5.04 10.84 1.22
N ARG A 55 -4.68 11.35 0.03
CA ARG A 55 -5.40 11.06 -1.21
C ARG A 55 -4.43 10.50 -2.23
N ALA A 56 -4.56 9.22 -2.54
CA ALA A 56 -3.65 8.51 -3.44
C ALA A 56 -4.39 7.44 -4.26
N PRO A 57 -3.92 7.14 -5.48
CA PRO A 57 -4.33 5.94 -6.21
C PRO A 57 -3.72 4.68 -5.58
N ALA A 58 -4.24 3.51 -5.95
CA ALA A 58 -3.55 2.26 -5.65
C ALA A 58 -2.36 2.08 -6.61
N ALA A 59 -1.28 1.51 -6.10
CA ALA A 59 -0.08 1.21 -6.87
C ALA A 59 0.07 -0.30 -7.03
N LEU A 60 0.36 -0.74 -8.25
CA LEU A 60 0.82 -2.09 -8.54
C LEU A 60 2.34 -2.09 -8.56
N VAL A 61 2.94 -2.92 -7.70
CA VAL A 61 4.39 -3.00 -7.54
C VAL A 61 4.89 -4.40 -7.92
N GLY A 62 6.02 -4.47 -8.62
CA GLY A 62 6.56 -5.72 -9.14
C GLY A 62 7.21 -6.59 -8.07
N ALA A 63 7.84 -5.98 -7.08
CA ALA A 63 8.37 -6.67 -5.91
C ALA A 63 8.39 -5.75 -4.69
N LEU A 64 8.20 -6.37 -3.52
CA LEU A 64 8.40 -5.78 -2.20
C LEU A 64 9.34 -6.66 -1.41
N ARG A 65 10.19 -6.04 -0.60
CA ARG A 65 11.02 -6.75 0.39
C ARG A 65 10.23 -6.94 1.67
N PHE A 66 10.16 -8.18 2.12
CA PHE A 66 9.50 -8.57 3.36
C PHE A 66 10.54 -9.02 4.39
N THR A 67 10.26 -8.74 5.65
CA THR A 67 11.07 -9.20 6.78
C THR A 67 10.23 -10.13 7.65
N LEU A 68 10.90 -11.07 8.34
CA LEU A 68 10.26 -11.89 9.38
C LEU A 68 9.80 -11.03 10.57
#